data_AF-A0AAN5C298-F1
#
_entry.id   AF-A0AAN5C298-F1
#
_cell.length_a   1.000
_cell.length_b   1.000
_cell.length_c   1.000
_cell.angle_alpha   90.00
_cell.angle_beta   90.00
_cell.angle_gamma   90.00
#
_symmetry.space_group_name_H-M   'P 1'
#
loop_
_entity.id
_entity.type
_entity.pdbx_description
1 polymer ?
#
loop_
_entity_poly.entity_id
_entity_poly.type
_entity_poly.pdbx_seq_one_letter_code
_entity_poly.pdbx_strand_id
1 'polypeptide(L)'
;MINLPQLIWFLCPTVALCNQHVRTITAHVPPMWCRSFTSNDNVDHWGTVETWNIALASVKVAISTYQVLYDALVHRFVTMDRLSLIIFDEGKF
;
A
#
# COMPACT_ATOMS: atom_id res chain seq x y z
N MET A 1 9.28 2.09 -21.88
CA MET A 1 8.62 1.70 -20.62
C MET A 1 9.30 2.43 -19.48
N ILE A 2 8.56 3.27 -18.76
CA ILE A 2 9.08 3.90 -17.54
C ILE A 2 9.14 2.81 -16.47
N ASN A 3 10.32 2.52 -15.93
CA ASN A 3 10.48 1.57 -14.84
C ASN A 3 10.04 2.28 -13.55
N LEU A 4 8.82 2.01 -13.10
CA LEU A 4 8.33 2.52 -11.82
C LEU A 4 9.09 1.83 -10.68
N PRO A 5 9.42 2.56 -9.60
CA PRO A 5 10.05 1.93 -8.44
C PRO A 5 9.15 0.82 -7.91
N GLN A 6 9.78 -0.33 -7.68
CA GLN A 6 9.14 -1.51 -7.09
C GLN A 6 8.64 -1.19 -5.68
N LEU A 7 7.49 -1.77 -5.34
CA LEU A 7 6.82 -1.61 -4.04
C LEU A 7 6.88 -2.90 -3.23
N ILE A 8 6.98 -2.74 -1.91
CA ILE A 8 6.62 -3.76 -0.94
C ILE A 8 5.21 -3.44 -0.46
N TRP A 9 4.31 -4.40 -0.47
CA TRP A 9 2.94 -4.22 0.01
C TRP A 9 2.67 -5.08 1.24
N PHE A 10 2.33 -4.44 2.36
CA PHE A 10 2.06 -5.08 3.64
C PHE A 10 0.55 -5.07 3.88
N LEU A 11 -0.04 -6.24 4.14
CA LEU A 11 -1.47 -6.42 4.29
C LEU A 11 -1.84 -6.77 5.72
N CYS A 12 -2.75 -6.00 6.29
CA CYS A 12 -3.27 -6.20 7.64
C CYS A 12 -4.80 -6.38 7.62
N PRO A 13 -5.39 -7.16 8.55
CA PRO A 13 -6.84 -7.36 8.57
C PRO A 13 -7.64 -6.14 9.01
N THR A 14 -7.04 -5.19 9.73
CA THR A 14 -7.74 -4.00 10.23
C THR A 14 -6.96 -2.71 10.04
N VAL A 15 -7.67 -1.58 10.00
CA VAL A 15 -7.09 -0.23 9.95
C VAL A 15 -6.23 0.05 11.19
N ALA A 16 -6.64 -0.45 12.37
CA ALA A 16 -5.86 -0.29 13.59
C ALA A 16 -4.48 -0.95 13.48
N LEU A 17 -4.41 -2.17 12.92
CA LEU A 17 -3.15 -2.86 12.68
C LEU A 17 -2.30 -2.16 11.62
N CYS A 18 -2.92 -1.67 10.54
CA CYS A 18 -2.20 -0.84 9.54
C CYS A 18 -1.47 0.33 10.23
N ASN A 19 -2.15 1.05 11.10
CA ASN A 19 -1.57 2.19 11.82
C ASN A 19 -0.45 1.78 12.79
N GLN A 20 -0.57 0.63 13.46
CA GLN A 20 0.49 0.10 14.34
C GLN A 20 1.74 -0.28 13.53
N HIS A 21 1.56 -0.93 12.38
CA HIS A 21 2.67 -1.28 11.48
C HIS A 21 3.35 -0.04 10.89
N VAL A 22 2.59 1.00 10.47
CA VAL A 22 3.17 2.27 10.02
C VAL A 22 4.08 2.86 11.09
N ARG A 23 3.62 2.94 12.35
CA ARG A 23 4.44 3.48 13.46
C ARG A 23 5.71 2.67 13.68
N THR A 24 5.61 1.35 13.58
CA THR A 24 6.76 0.44 13.81
C THR A 24 7.78 0.55 12.67
N ILE A 25 7.33 0.57 11.43
CA ILE A 25 8.23 0.63 10.26
C ILE A 25 8.90 2.00 10.17
N THR A 26 8.15 3.09 10.35
CA THR A 26 8.71 4.46 10.30
C THR A 26 9.68 4.79 11.44
N ALA A 27 9.75 3.96 12.49
CA ALA A 27 10.81 4.05 13.50
C ALA A 27 12.17 3.53 13.00
N HIS A 28 12.20 2.74 11.92
CA HIS A 28 13.41 2.07 11.42
C HIS A 28 13.79 2.51 9.99
N VAL A 29 12.88 3.17 9.27
CA VAL A 29 13.11 3.67 7.91
C VAL A 29 12.64 5.13 7.77
N PRO A 30 13.11 5.87 6.76
CA PRO A 30 12.66 7.23 6.51
C PRO A 30 11.12 7.31 6.43
N PRO A 31 10.45 8.24 7.16
CA PRO A 31 8.99 8.26 7.24
C PRO A 31 8.28 8.36 5.89
N MET A 32 8.87 9.04 4.91
CA MET A 32 8.31 9.18 3.56
C MET A 32 8.25 7.85 2.78
N TRP A 33 9.01 6.83 3.18
CA TRP A 33 9.02 5.53 2.50
C TRP A 33 7.84 4.65 2.87
N CYS A 34 7.20 4.89 4.01
CA CYS A 34 6.14 4.03 4.53
C CYS A 34 4.84 4.81 4.67
N ARG A 35 3.77 4.33 4.04
CA ARG A 35 2.45 4.98 4.07
C ARG A 35 1.32 3.96 4.17
N SER A 36 0.32 4.26 5.00
CA SER A 36 -0.93 3.50 5.02
C SER A 36 -1.91 3.98 3.94
N PHE A 37 -2.67 3.05 3.40
CA PHE A 37 -3.79 3.25 2.51
C PHE A 37 -5.00 2.54 3.10
N THR A 38 -5.84 3.30 3.78
CA THR A 38 -6.98 2.77 4.53
C THR A 38 -8.23 3.61 4.25
N SER A 39 -9.39 3.17 4.74
CA SER A 39 -10.62 3.96 4.67
C SER A 39 -10.48 5.34 5.36
N ASN A 40 -9.60 5.47 6.37
CA ASN A 40 -9.29 6.77 6.99
C ASN A 40 -8.63 7.76 6.00
N ASP A 41 -7.99 7.26 4.95
CA ASP A 41 -7.38 8.06 3.88
C ASP A 41 -8.37 8.35 2.74
N ASN A 42 -9.63 7.94 2.89
CA ASN A 42 -10.67 7.95 1.84
C ASN A 42 -10.23 7.25 0.55
N VAL A 43 -9.35 6.26 0.66
CA VAL A 43 -8.80 5.53 -0.49
C VAL A 43 -9.89 4.83 -1.32
N ASP A 44 -11.02 4.51 -0.68
CA ASP A 44 -12.21 3.92 -1.31
C ASP A 44 -12.81 4.82 -2.41
N HIS A 45 -12.50 6.11 -2.43
CA HIS A 45 -12.95 7.07 -3.44
C HIS A 45 -11.91 7.36 -4.53
N TRP A 46 -10.74 6.71 -4.49
CA TRP A 46 -9.66 6.96 -5.44
C TRP A 46 -9.91 6.17 -6.74
N GLY A 47 -10.43 6.86 -7.76
CA GLY A 47 -10.83 6.24 -9.03
C GLY A 47 -9.84 6.39 -10.20
N THR A 48 -8.65 6.97 -9.99
CA THR A 48 -7.72 7.28 -11.09
C THR A 48 -6.30 6.76 -10.83
N VAL A 49 -5.63 6.34 -11.90
CA VAL A 49 -4.24 5.88 -11.88
C VAL A 49 -3.31 7.02 -11.43
N GLU A 50 -3.62 8.26 -11.82
CA GLU A 50 -2.87 9.46 -11.48
C GLU A 50 -2.85 9.70 -9.97
N THR A 51 -4.00 9.57 -9.28
CA THR A 51 -4.10 9.70 -7.82
C THR A 51 -3.19 8.69 -7.12
N TRP A 52 -3.23 7.43 -7.55
CA TRP A 52 -2.37 6.37 -7.00
C TRP A 52 -0.88 6.61 -7.29
N ASN A 53 -0.53 7.07 -8.50
CA ASN A 53 0.85 7.38 -8.85
C ASN A 53 1.42 8.51 -8.01
N ILE A 54 0.66 9.58 -7.79
CA ILE A 54 1.07 10.68 -6.90
C ILE A 54 1.25 10.18 -5.47
N ALA A 55 0.27 9.41 -4.97
CA ALA A 55 0.30 8.93 -3.59
C ALA A 55 1.46 7.95 -3.30
N LEU A 56 1.88 7.18 -4.32
CA LEU A 56 2.95 6.18 -4.25
C LEU A 56 4.32 6.70 -4.69
N ALA A 57 4.46 7.96 -5.12
CA ALA A 57 5.69 8.47 -5.75
C ALA A 57 6.95 8.34 -4.86
N SER A 58 6.82 8.55 -3.55
CA SER A 58 7.91 8.43 -2.57
C SER A 58 7.84 7.16 -1.72
N VAL A 59 6.83 6.32 -1.95
CA VAL A 59 6.54 5.14 -1.12
C VAL A 59 7.39 3.97 -1.58
N LYS A 60 7.95 3.25 -0.62
CA LYS A 60 8.60 1.94 -0.79
C LYS A 60 7.79 0.82 -0.14
N VAL A 61 7.14 1.13 0.99
CA VAL A 61 6.29 0.23 1.75
C VAL A 61 4.88 0.81 1.81
N ALA A 62 3.96 0.22 1.07
CA ALA A 62 2.54 0.49 1.18
C ALA A 62 1.93 -0.47 2.21
N ILE A 63 1.14 0.05 3.15
CA ILE A 63 0.43 -0.77 4.14
C ILE A 63 -1.07 -0.57 3.93
N SER A 64 -1.85 -1.63 3.80
CA SER A 64 -3.29 -1.51 3.60
C SER A 64 -4.07 -2.68 4.18
N THR A 65 -5.39 -2.55 4.20
CA THR A 65 -6.27 -3.71 4.32
C THR A 65 -6.25 -4.54 3.04
N TYR A 66 -6.69 -5.79 3.12
CA TYR A 66 -6.77 -6.70 1.97
C TYR A 66 -7.61 -6.12 0.81
N GLN A 67 -8.76 -5.52 1.14
CA GLN A 67 -9.69 -4.97 0.15
C GLN A 67 -9.07 -3.86 -0.67
N VAL A 68 -8.29 -2.97 -0.05
CA VAL A 68 -7.67 -1.82 -0.73
C VAL A 68 -6.68 -2.26 -1.80
N LEU A 69 -5.82 -3.24 -1.52
CA LEU A 69 -4.92 -3.77 -2.56
C LEU A 69 -5.70 -4.53 -3.64
N TYR A 70 -6.71 -5.31 -3.25
CA TYR A 70 -7.55 -6.04 -4.19
C TYR A 70 -8.20 -5.07 -5.20
N ASP A 71 -8.83 -4.01 -4.73
CA ASP A 71 -9.48 -3.00 -5.59
C ASP A 71 -8.46 -2.28 -6.47
N ALA A 72 -7.29 -1.91 -5.91
CA ALA A 72 -6.22 -1.28 -6.67
C ALA A 72 -5.70 -2.16 -7.82
N LEU A 73 -5.61 -3.48 -7.61
CA LEU A 73 -5.19 -4.45 -8.63
C LEU A 73 -6.28 -4.70 -9.67
N VAL A 74 -7.53 -4.91 -9.23
CA VAL A 74 -8.68 -5.17 -10.12
C VAL A 74 -8.90 -4.00 -11.08
N HIS A 75 -8.77 -2.77 -10.59
CA HIS A 75 -8.92 -1.57 -11.40
C HIS A 75 -7.63 -1.12 -12.11
N ARG A 76 -6.54 -1.87 -11.99
CA ARG A 76 -5.21 -1.57 -12.57
C ARG A 76 -4.64 -0.21 -12.15
N PHE A 77 -5.05 0.32 -11.00
CA PHE A 77 -4.40 1.48 -10.39
C PHE A 77 -2.98 1.14 -9.93
N VAL A 78 -2.81 -0.10 -9.48
CA VAL A 78 -1.52 -0.74 -9.23
C VAL A 78 -1.51 -2.04 -10.03
N THR A 79 -0.36 -2.40 -10.57
CA THR A 79 -0.19 -3.64 -11.34
C THR A 79 0.75 -4.60 -10.61
N MET A 80 0.56 -5.91 -10.79
CA MET A 80 1.35 -6.93 -10.10
C MET A 80 2.86 -6.83 -10.40
N ASP A 81 3.25 -6.40 -11.60
CA ASP A 81 4.66 -6.20 -11.99
C ASP A 81 5.35 -5.06 -11.25
N ARG A 82 4.59 -4.18 -10.58
CA ARG A 82 5.12 -3.13 -9.71
C ARG A 82 5.39 -3.63 -8.28
N LEU A 83 4.88 -4.81 -7.92
CA LEU A 83 5.02 -5.38 -6.57
C LEU A 83 6.21 -6.34 -6.53
N SER A 84 7.22 -6.00 -5.74
CA SER A 84 8.38 -6.86 -5.50
C SER A 84 8.19 -7.87 -4.38
N LEU A 85 7.33 -7.56 -3.42
CA LEU A 85 7.05 -8.39 -2.25
C LEU A 85 5.66 -8.05 -1.69
N ILE A 86 4.88 -9.06 -1.34
CA ILE A 86 3.62 -8.92 -0.61
C ILE A 86 3.76 -9.67 0.72
N ILE A 87 3.44 -9.00 1.83
CA ILE A 87 3.51 -9.53 3.19
C ILE A 87 2.08 -9.59 3.75
N PHE A 88 1.70 -10.73 4.31
CA PHE A 88 0.41 -10.94 4.96
C PHE A 88 0.62 -11.07 6.48
N ASP A 89 0.11 -10.13 7.27
CA ASP A 89 0.24 -10.13 8.74
C ASP A 89 -0.50 -11.32 9.37
N GLU A 90 -1.73 -11.56 8.92
CA GLU A 90 -2.58 -12.65 9.40
C GLU A 90 -3.09 -13.49 8.22
N GLY A 91 -2.16 -14.03 7.42
CA GLY A 91 -2.46 -14.95 6.32
C GLY A 91 -2.90 -16.32 6.81
N LYS A 92 -4.15 -16.44 7.26
CA LYS A 92 -4.76 -17.74 7.58
C LYS A 92 -5.50 -18.24 6.33
N PHE A 93 -5.02 -19.36 5.79
CA PHE A 93 -5.63 -20.10 4.68
C PHE A 93 -6.81 -20.93 5.17
#